data_AF-A0A8C6WG68-F1
#
_entry.id   AF-A0A8C6WG68-F1
#
_cell.length_a   1.000
_cell.length_b   1.000
_cell.length_c   1.000
_cell.angle_alpha   90.00
_cell.angle_beta   90.00
_cell.angle_gamma   90.00
#
_symmetry.space_group_name_H-M   'P 1'
#
loop_
_entity.id
_entity.type
_entity.pdbx_description
1 polymer ?
#
loop_
_entity_poly.entity_id
_entity_poly.type
_entity_poly.pdbx_seq_one_letter_code
_entity_poly.pdbx_strand_id
1 'polypeptide(L)'
;MVDEDCGELRYCLYEIENSKCLPCIPTDMPCTKDEECCSDQMCVWGQCTENATRGEEGTICQGQRDCRAGLCCAFQRELLFPVCNPRPERGESCLNQPNLLMDMLAWDMEGPRDHCPCAHDLQCQPQGRNSDGDLGFCMTVDVSQLYIMRNSVLY
;
A
#
# COMPACT_ATOMS: atom_id res chain seq x y z
N MET A 1 -11.66 -24.82 -12.12
CA MET A 1 -12.87 -24.37 -11.43
C MET A 1 -12.60 -22.95 -10.99
N VAL A 2 -13.54 -22.04 -11.26
CA VAL A 2 -13.48 -20.63 -10.86
C VAL A 2 -14.58 -20.33 -9.83
N ASP A 3 -14.55 -19.16 -9.20
CA ASP A 3 -15.54 -18.78 -8.17
C ASP A 3 -16.99 -18.88 -8.70
N GLU A 4 -17.21 -18.52 -9.96
CA GLU A 4 -18.51 -18.63 -10.64
C GLU A 4 -19.05 -20.07 -10.71
N ASP A 5 -18.17 -21.09 -10.64
CA ASP A 5 -18.56 -22.50 -10.66
C ASP A 5 -19.09 -22.98 -9.29
N CYS A 6 -18.81 -22.25 -8.20
CA CYS A 6 -19.08 -22.71 -6.84
C CYS A 6 -20.51 -22.45 -6.34
N GLY A 7 -21.28 -21.64 -7.08
CA GLY A 7 -22.62 -21.21 -6.70
C GLY A 7 -22.62 -20.11 -5.62
N GLU A 8 -23.81 -19.71 -5.18
CA GLU A 8 -23.95 -18.60 -4.21
C GLU A 8 -23.35 -18.93 -2.84
N LEU A 9 -22.85 -17.90 -2.14
CA LEU A 9 -22.27 -17.97 -0.79
C LEU A 9 -21.09 -18.95 -0.66
N ARG A 10 -20.34 -19.14 -1.74
CA ARG A 10 -19.16 -20.00 -1.81
C ARG A 10 -18.08 -19.36 -2.66
N TYR A 11 -16.84 -19.73 -2.38
CA TYR A 11 -15.66 -19.29 -3.14
C TYR A 11 -14.78 -20.48 -3.51
N CYS A 12 -13.98 -20.31 -4.56
CA CYS A 12 -13.04 -21.29 -5.05
C CYS A 12 -11.68 -21.08 -4.40
N LEU A 13 -11.30 -21.99 -3.51
CA LEU A 13 -9.93 -22.07 -3.01
C LEU A 13 -9.05 -22.77 -4.05
N TYR A 14 -8.01 -22.08 -4.49
CA TYR A 14 -7.00 -22.61 -5.42
C TYR A 14 -5.80 -23.16 -4.63
N GLU A 15 -5.68 -24.49 -4.56
CA GLU A 15 -4.49 -25.19 -4.09
C GLU A 15 -3.63 -25.62 -5.30
N ILE A 16 -2.35 -25.95 -5.08
CA ILE A 16 -1.40 -26.31 -6.15
C ILE A 16 -1.89 -27.51 -6.98
N GLU A 17 -2.57 -28.46 -6.34
CA GLU A 17 -2.98 -29.73 -6.97
C GLU A 17 -4.48 -29.83 -7.24
N ASN A 18 -5.30 -28.99 -6.60
CA ASN A 18 -6.75 -29.06 -6.69
C ASN A 18 -7.40 -27.68 -6.48
N SER A 19 -8.65 -27.55 -6.93
CA SER A 19 -9.50 -26.41 -6.60
C SER A 19 -10.74 -26.94 -5.86
N LYS A 20 -11.16 -26.27 -4.80
CA LYS A 20 -12.31 -26.67 -3.98
C LYS A 20 -13.24 -25.50 -3.73
N CYS A 21 -14.54 -25.76 -3.79
CA CYS A 21 -15.55 -24.79 -3.37
C CYS A 21 -15.70 -24.86 -1.85
N LEU A 22 -15.43 -23.74 -1.17
CA LEU A 22 -15.61 -23.58 0.26
C LEU A 22 -16.77 -22.62 0.55
N PRO A 23 -17.44 -22.73 1.71
CA PRO A 23 -18.39 -21.73 2.17
C PRO A 23 -17.71 -20.36 2.29
N CYS A 24 -18.44 -19.29 1.99
CA CYS A 24 -17.95 -17.93 2.23
C CYS A 24 -17.63 -17.69 3.72
N ILE A 25 -16.77 -16.72 3.95
CA ILE A 25 -16.26 -16.30 5.26
C ILE A 25 -17.20 -15.20 5.81
N PRO A 26 -17.72 -15.35 7.03
CA PRO A 26 -18.62 -14.36 7.61
C PRO A 26 -17.86 -13.10 8.05
N THR A 27 -18.60 -12.06 8.42
CA THR A 27 -18.06 -10.80 8.93
C THR A 27 -17.11 -11.03 10.12
N ASP A 28 -16.08 -10.17 10.23
CA ASP A 28 -15.04 -10.17 11.27
C ASP A 28 -14.12 -11.41 11.29
N MET A 29 -14.20 -12.28 10.28
CA MET A 29 -13.31 -13.43 10.10
C MET A 29 -12.20 -13.15 9.07
N PRO A 30 -11.06 -13.85 9.19
CA PRO A 30 -9.87 -13.55 8.38
C PRO A 30 -10.06 -13.93 6.91
N CYS A 31 -9.56 -13.08 6.02
CA CYS A 31 -9.61 -13.25 4.56
C CYS A 31 -8.32 -12.78 3.91
N THR A 32 -8.12 -13.17 2.65
CA THR A 32 -7.03 -12.72 1.77
C THR A 32 -7.52 -12.16 0.43
N LYS A 33 -8.81 -12.33 0.13
CA LYS A 33 -9.47 -11.83 -1.09
C LYS A 33 -10.90 -11.43 -0.79
N ASP A 34 -11.44 -10.50 -1.58
CA ASP A 34 -12.83 -10.04 -1.44
C ASP A 34 -13.83 -11.20 -1.70
N GLU A 35 -13.53 -12.08 -2.66
CA GLU A 35 -14.39 -13.20 -3.05
C GLU A 35 -14.56 -14.25 -1.96
N GLU A 36 -13.69 -14.26 -0.95
CA GLU A 36 -13.81 -15.16 0.19
C GLU A 36 -14.94 -14.73 1.13
N CYS A 37 -15.29 -13.44 1.16
CA CYS A 37 -16.27 -12.88 2.09
C CYS A 37 -17.71 -13.10 1.62
N CYS A 38 -18.63 -13.25 2.57
CA CYS A 38 -20.04 -13.46 2.25
C CYS A 38 -20.72 -12.22 1.67
N SER A 39 -21.63 -12.43 0.70
CA SER A 39 -22.44 -11.37 0.07
C SER A 39 -21.58 -10.34 -0.68
N ASP A 40 -21.72 -9.04 -0.36
CA ASP A 40 -21.00 -7.91 -0.93
C ASP A 40 -19.94 -7.34 0.02
N GLN A 41 -19.54 -8.12 1.03
CA GLN A 41 -18.47 -7.75 1.95
C GLN A 41 -17.12 -7.72 1.24
N MET A 42 -16.21 -6.90 1.76
CA MET A 42 -14.85 -6.79 1.24
C MET A 42 -13.84 -7.25 2.28
N CYS A 43 -12.68 -7.70 1.81
CA CYS A 43 -11.57 -8.04 2.66
C CYS A 43 -10.77 -6.78 2.99
N VAL A 44 -10.99 -6.24 4.19
CA VAL A 44 -10.38 -4.99 4.67
C VAL A 44 -9.42 -5.33 5.79
N TRP A 45 -8.14 -4.97 5.64
CA TRP A 45 -7.10 -5.32 6.61
C TRP A 45 -7.02 -6.83 6.94
N GLY A 46 -7.39 -7.68 5.98
CA GLY A 46 -7.44 -9.13 6.17
C GLY A 46 -8.65 -9.62 6.96
N GLN A 47 -9.72 -8.82 7.09
CA GLN A 47 -10.97 -9.21 7.74
C GLN A 47 -12.18 -8.87 6.88
N CYS A 48 -13.14 -9.80 6.79
CA CYS A 48 -14.38 -9.56 6.07
C CYS A 48 -15.20 -8.47 6.74
N THR A 49 -15.45 -7.38 6.02
CA THR A 49 -16.06 -6.16 6.55
C THR A 49 -17.28 -5.78 5.71
N GLU A 50 -18.40 -5.55 6.39
CA GLU A 50 -19.64 -5.02 5.79
C GLU A 50 -19.54 -3.52 5.52
N ASN A 51 -20.27 -3.05 4.51
CA ASN A 51 -20.34 -1.62 4.15
C ASN A 51 -18.98 -0.98 3.81
N ALA A 52 -17.99 -1.79 3.44
CA ALA A 52 -16.71 -1.30 2.95
C ALA A 52 -16.85 -0.76 1.52
N THR A 53 -16.15 0.33 1.21
CA THR A 53 -16.14 0.90 -0.14
C THR A 53 -14.76 0.74 -0.77
N ARG A 54 -14.72 0.22 -2.01
CA ARG A 54 -13.46 0.06 -2.77
C ARG A 54 -12.65 1.36 -2.80
N GLY A 55 -11.36 1.23 -2.49
CA GLY A 55 -10.42 2.34 -2.48
C GLY A 55 -10.34 3.12 -1.18
N GLU A 56 -11.12 2.73 -0.17
CA GLU A 56 -10.95 3.20 1.20
C GLU A 56 -9.79 2.51 1.91
N GLU A 57 -9.43 3.02 3.07
CA GLU A 57 -8.33 2.52 3.88
C GLU A 57 -8.51 1.04 4.23
N GLY A 58 -7.45 0.26 4.00
CA GLY A 58 -7.43 -1.18 4.25
C GLY A 58 -8.01 -2.06 3.15
N THR A 59 -8.69 -1.49 2.15
CA THR A 59 -9.20 -2.26 1.02
C THR A 59 -8.08 -2.76 0.11
N ILE A 60 -8.24 -3.94 -0.49
CA ILE A 60 -7.26 -4.53 -1.43
C ILE A 60 -7.16 -3.67 -2.69
N CYS A 61 -5.93 -3.45 -3.17
CA CYS A 61 -5.65 -2.64 -4.36
C CYS A 61 -4.67 -3.34 -5.31
N GLN A 62 -4.83 -3.15 -6.61
CA GLN A 62 -3.86 -3.60 -7.62
C GLN A 62 -2.86 -2.49 -7.97
N GLY A 63 -3.30 -1.24 -7.91
CA GLY A 63 -2.47 -0.09 -8.21
C GLY A 63 -2.95 1.19 -7.53
N GLN A 64 -2.16 2.26 -7.68
CA GLN A 64 -2.46 3.55 -7.04
C GLN A 64 -3.83 4.14 -7.44
N ARG A 65 -4.34 3.79 -8.63
CA ARG A 65 -5.64 4.28 -9.14
C ARG A 65 -6.84 3.71 -8.39
N ASP A 66 -6.66 2.59 -7.70
CA ASP A 66 -7.73 1.96 -6.94
C ASP A 66 -7.98 2.68 -5.62
N CYS A 67 -6.99 3.43 -5.11
CA CYS A 67 -7.07 4.09 -3.81
C CYS A 67 -7.56 5.55 -3.94
N ARG A 68 -8.39 5.98 -2.98
CA ARG A 68 -8.86 7.37 -2.89
C ARG A 68 -7.73 8.36 -2.61
N ALA A 69 -8.02 9.64 -2.82
CA ALA A 69 -7.08 10.72 -2.53
C ALA A 69 -6.58 10.66 -1.06
N GLY A 70 -5.29 10.91 -0.86
CA GLY A 70 -4.65 10.81 0.46
C GLY A 70 -4.17 9.40 0.83
N LEU A 71 -4.57 8.36 0.07
CA LEU A 71 -4.08 7.00 0.26
C LEU A 71 -3.05 6.61 -0.81
N CYS A 72 -2.34 5.52 -0.57
CA CYS A 72 -1.49 4.87 -1.54
C CYS A 72 -1.72 3.36 -1.57
N CYS A 73 -1.51 2.74 -2.74
CA CYS A 73 -1.52 1.28 -2.83
C CYS A 73 -0.15 0.75 -2.44
N ALA A 74 -0.07 0.00 -1.32
CA ALA A 74 1.18 -0.55 -0.83
C ALA A 74 1.03 -1.98 -0.30
N PHE A 75 2.07 -2.79 -0.50
CA PHE A 75 2.15 -4.17 -0.05
C PHE A 75 2.29 -4.25 1.47
N GLN A 76 1.40 -5.00 2.13
CA GLN A 76 1.50 -5.24 3.56
C GLN A 76 2.08 -6.61 3.86
N ARG A 77 3.21 -6.63 4.58
CA ARG A 77 3.98 -7.86 4.84
C ARG A 77 3.23 -8.84 5.73
N GLU A 78 2.45 -8.32 6.66
CA GLU A 78 1.65 -9.11 7.60
C GLU A 78 0.47 -9.78 6.91
N LEU A 79 -0.06 -9.16 5.85
CA LEU A 79 -1.21 -9.63 5.08
C LEU A 79 -0.80 -10.43 3.85
N LEU A 80 0.40 -10.21 3.32
CA LEU A 80 0.93 -10.77 2.07
C LEU A 80 0.16 -10.33 0.81
N PHE A 81 -0.59 -9.23 0.90
CA PHE A 81 -1.26 -8.60 -0.23
C PHE A 81 -1.28 -7.06 -0.08
N PRO A 82 -1.39 -6.34 -1.20
CA PRO A 82 -1.46 -4.88 -1.20
C PRO A 82 -2.83 -4.34 -0.77
N VAL A 83 -2.80 -3.25 0.00
CA VAL A 83 -4.00 -2.51 0.42
C VAL A 83 -3.82 -1.01 0.28
N CYS A 84 -4.93 -0.26 0.32
CA CYS A 84 -4.91 1.18 0.37
C CYS A 84 -4.54 1.67 1.77
N ASN A 85 -3.36 2.27 1.88
CA ASN A 85 -2.76 2.74 3.13
C ASN A 85 -2.78 4.27 3.20
N PRO A 86 -2.93 4.87 4.40
CA PRO A 86 -2.76 6.31 4.56
C PRO A 86 -1.33 6.72 4.21
N ARG A 87 -1.20 7.86 3.53
CA ARG A 87 0.13 8.46 3.28
C ARG A 87 0.64 9.09 4.57
N PRO A 88 1.90 8.85 4.97
CA PRO A 88 2.42 9.43 6.20
C PRO A 88 2.40 10.96 6.16
N GLU A 89 1.91 11.56 7.22
CA GLU A 89 1.81 13.00 7.43
C GLU A 89 3.11 13.60 7.99
N ARG A 90 3.12 14.91 8.22
CA ARG A 90 4.31 15.62 8.71
C ARG A 90 4.76 15.07 10.06
N GLY A 91 6.04 14.71 10.14
CA GLY A 91 6.67 14.17 11.35
C GLY A 91 6.43 12.68 11.55
N GLU A 92 5.66 12.02 10.68
CA GLU A 92 5.52 10.57 10.70
C GLU A 92 6.70 9.90 9.99
N SER A 93 6.97 8.66 10.38
CA SER A 93 8.05 7.86 9.81
C SER A 93 7.76 7.50 8.36
N CYS A 94 8.78 7.57 7.53
CA CYS A 94 8.74 7.15 6.14
C CYS A 94 10.00 6.35 5.81
N LEU A 95 9.91 5.56 4.74
CA LEU A 95 11.05 4.83 4.22
C LEU A 95 11.59 5.57 2.99
N ASN A 96 12.83 6.04 3.10
CA ASN A 96 13.58 6.62 2.00
C ASN A 96 13.96 5.49 1.04
N GLN A 97 13.41 5.50 -0.17
CA GLN A 97 13.92 4.67 -1.25
C GLN A 97 15.00 5.46 -1.99
N PRO A 98 16.30 5.11 -1.86
CA PRO A 98 17.40 5.92 -2.38
C PRO A 98 17.54 5.90 -3.91
N ASN A 99 16.75 5.10 -4.63
CA ASN A 99 16.97 4.85 -6.05
C ASN A 99 15.75 5.18 -6.91
N LEU A 100 15.48 6.48 -7.06
CA LEU A 100 14.56 7.02 -8.09
C LEU A 100 14.88 6.46 -9.50
N LEU A 101 16.13 6.07 -9.75
CA LEU A 101 16.61 5.49 -11.00
C LEU A 101 16.25 4.00 -11.17
N MET A 102 16.17 3.21 -10.09
CA MET A 102 15.75 1.80 -10.16
C MET A 102 14.23 1.67 -10.26
N ASP A 103 13.47 2.57 -9.60
CA ASP A 103 12.02 2.68 -9.78
C ASP A 103 11.64 3.05 -11.21
N MET A 104 12.52 3.75 -11.94
CA MET A 104 12.33 4.10 -13.35
C MET A 104 12.66 2.94 -14.31
N LEU A 105 13.34 1.90 -13.83
CA LEU A 105 13.72 0.70 -14.57
C LEU A 105 12.85 -0.53 -14.21
N ALA A 106 12.05 -0.44 -13.15
CA ALA A 106 11.06 -1.43 -12.80
C ALA A 106 9.93 -1.39 -13.84
N TRP A 107 9.74 -2.50 -14.55
CA TRP A 107 8.71 -2.65 -15.56
C TRP A 107 7.33 -2.40 -14.94
N ASP A 108 6.59 -1.47 -15.55
CA ASP A 108 5.19 -1.10 -15.31
C ASP A 108 4.89 -0.39 -13.96
N MET A 109 4.85 0.95 -14.00
CA MET A 109 4.55 1.85 -12.85
C MET A 109 3.12 1.73 -12.29
N GLU A 110 2.37 0.69 -12.65
CA GLU A 110 0.94 0.53 -12.31
C GLU A 110 0.71 -0.36 -11.08
N GLY A 111 1.75 -1.07 -10.59
CA GLY A 111 1.63 -2.00 -9.46
C GLY A 111 1.67 -1.36 -8.06
N PRO A 112 1.44 -2.17 -6.99
CA PRO A 112 1.55 -1.71 -5.61
C PRO A 112 2.99 -1.35 -5.24
N ARG A 113 3.15 -0.34 -4.39
CA ARG A 113 4.47 0.04 -3.87
C ARG A 113 4.84 -0.82 -2.66
N ASP A 114 6.12 -0.86 -2.30
CA ASP A 114 6.52 -1.48 -1.04
C ASP A 114 6.08 -0.63 0.16
N HIS A 115 6.12 0.70 0.01
CA HIS A 115 5.80 1.66 1.07
C HIS A 115 5.07 2.89 0.52
N CYS A 116 4.26 3.53 1.36
CA CYS A 116 3.64 4.79 0.98
C CYS A 116 4.63 5.95 0.99
N PRO A 117 4.62 6.80 -0.06
CA PRO A 117 5.29 8.08 0.00
C PRO A 117 4.55 9.01 0.96
N CYS A 118 5.27 10.01 1.45
CA CYS A 118 4.70 11.07 2.27
C CYS A 118 3.50 11.76 1.59
N ALA A 119 2.62 12.33 2.40
CA ALA A 119 1.46 13.05 1.91
C ALA A 119 1.86 14.38 1.23
N HIS A 120 1.18 14.74 0.14
CA HIS A 120 1.29 16.04 -0.53
C HIS A 120 2.73 16.40 -0.92
N ASP A 121 3.21 17.59 -0.53
CA ASP A 121 4.52 18.16 -0.86
C ASP A 121 5.61 17.80 0.19
N LEU A 122 5.35 16.83 1.04
CA LEU A 122 6.32 16.37 2.04
C LEU A 122 7.33 15.43 1.38
N GLN A 123 8.58 15.54 1.81
CA GLN A 123 9.65 14.63 1.42
C GLN A 123 10.15 13.86 2.63
N CYS A 124 10.52 12.60 2.40
CA CYS A 124 11.13 11.78 3.43
C CYS A 124 12.56 12.27 3.70
N GLN A 125 12.80 12.84 4.89
CA GLN A 125 14.12 13.34 5.30
C GLN A 125 14.81 12.33 6.22
N PRO A 126 16.05 11.89 5.92
CA PRO A 126 16.76 10.90 6.74
C PRO A 126 17.15 11.48 8.11
N GLN A 127 17.13 10.64 9.14
CA GLN A 127 17.53 11.03 10.49
C GLN A 127 19.04 10.85 10.71
N GLY A 128 19.84 11.90 10.45
CA GLY A 128 21.24 11.97 10.89
C GLY A 128 22.26 11.13 10.10
N ARG A 129 23.56 11.31 10.44
CA ARG A 129 24.75 10.88 9.66
C ARG A 129 25.14 9.40 9.76
N ASN A 130 24.32 8.51 10.32
CA ASN A 130 24.72 7.11 10.55
C ASN A 130 23.89 6.13 9.71
N SER A 131 24.50 5.68 8.62
CA SER A 131 24.57 4.30 8.05
C SER A 131 23.46 3.25 8.22
N ASP A 132 22.22 3.61 8.53
CA ASP A 132 21.04 2.76 8.27
C ASP A 132 20.03 3.61 7.46
N GLY A 133 20.34 3.75 6.17
CA GLY A 133 19.92 4.86 5.31
C GLY A 133 18.45 4.88 4.86
N ASP A 134 17.60 4.03 5.42
CA ASP A 134 16.26 3.81 4.89
C ASP A 134 15.17 4.50 5.73
N LEU A 135 15.38 4.80 7.01
CA LEU A 135 14.36 5.43 7.87
C LEU A 135 14.48 6.95 7.88
N GLY A 136 13.36 7.63 7.64
CA GLY A 136 13.24 9.08 7.68
C GLY A 136 11.92 9.56 8.26
N PHE A 137 11.72 10.87 8.21
CA PHE A 137 10.46 11.51 8.61
C PHE A 137 9.94 12.41 7.49
N CYS A 138 8.63 12.44 7.32
CA CYS A 138 8.00 13.30 6.33
C CYS A 138 8.06 14.76 6.76
N MET A 139 8.84 15.56 6.05
CA MET A 139 9.08 16.97 6.38
C MET A 139 8.83 17.84 5.15
N THR A 140 8.52 19.12 5.38
CA THR A 140 8.48 20.09 4.28
C THR A 140 9.87 20.32 3.75
N VAL A 141 9.99 20.44 2.43
CA VAL A 141 11.24 20.84 1.80
C VAL A 141 11.51 22.30 2.12
N ASP A 142 12.44 22.56 3.03
CA ASP A 142 12.83 23.93 3.37
C ASP A 142 13.79 24.47 2.29
N VAL A 143 13.24 25.07 1.24
CA VAL A 143 13.98 25.67 0.11
C VAL A 143 15.00 26.73 0.60
N SER A 144 14.80 27.26 1.80
CA SER A 144 15.69 28.17 2.52
C SER A 144 17.11 27.63 2.72
N GLN A 145 17.30 26.31 2.86
CA GLN A 145 18.64 25.72 2.99
C GLN A 145 19.37 25.53 1.65
N LEU A 146 18.65 25.41 0.52
CA LEU A 146 19.28 25.35 -0.81
C LEU A 146 19.96 26.68 -1.18
N TYR A 147 19.44 27.81 -0.68
CA TYR A 147 19.99 29.14 -0.94
C TYR A 147 21.30 29.42 -0.19
N ILE A 148 21.57 28.72 0.91
CA ILE A 148 22.82 28.88 1.68
C ILE A 148 23.99 28.21 0.96
N MET A 149 23.77 27.03 0.35
CA MET A 149 24.81 26.30 -0.41
C MET A 149 25.24 26.98 -1.72
N ARG A 150 24.40 27.87 -2.28
CA ARG A 150 24.74 28.63 -3.50
C ARG A 150 25.61 29.87 -3.22
N ASN A 151 25.64 30.37 -2.00
CA ASN A 151 26.42 31.57 -1.63
C ASN A 151 27.79 31.26 -0.98
N SER A 152 28.11 29.99 -0.70
CA SER A 152 29.42 29.60 -0.16
C SER A 152 30.47 29.27 -1.23
N VAL A 153 30.14 29.38 -2.52
CA VAL A 153 31.09 29.15 -3.65
C VAL A 153 31.51 30.47 -4.33
N LEU A 154 31.11 31.62 -3.76
CA LEU A 154 31.53 32.95 -4.21
C LEU A 154 32.18 33.74 -3.07
N TYR A 155 33.25 33.20 -2.49
CA TYR A 155 34.30 33.97 -1.80
C TYR A 155 35.64 33.25 -1.93
#